data_AF-A0A1V3P3U3-F1
#
_entry.id   AF-A0A1V3P3U3-F1
#
_cell.length_a   1.000
_cell.length_b   1.000
_cell.length_c   1.000
_cell.angle_alpha   90.00
_cell.angle_beta   90.00
_cell.angle_gamma   90.00
#
_symmetry.space_group_name_H-M   'P 1'
#
loop_
_entity.id
_entity.type
_entity.pdbx_description
1 polymer ?
#
loop_
_entity_poly.entity_id
_entity_poly.type
_entity_poly.pdbx_seq_one_letter_code
_entity_poly.pdbx_strand_id
1 'polypeptide(L)'
;MRELIRRELEACASGVREAFTPLLTEPTSKTLEWEYGQLEQFPSWVFANLGERDVYAAYCVGGHGALGSPWGLVFGHNENFGMDCGWYPSLQELLLDWGFGSNV
;
A
#
# COMPACT_ATOMS: atom_id res chain seq x y z
N MET A 1 -9.40 6.72 -7.11
CA MET A 1 -8.74 5.95 -6.02
C MET A 1 -9.65 4.87 -5.42
N ARG A 2 -10.72 5.22 -4.69
CA ARG A 2 -11.65 4.24 -4.07
C ARG A 2 -12.06 3.08 -4.99
N GLU A 3 -12.46 3.40 -6.20
CA GLU A 3 -12.91 2.41 -7.18
C GLU A 3 -11.79 1.44 -7.60
N LEU A 4 -10.53 1.90 -7.65
CA LEU A 4 -9.39 1.02 -7.91
C LEU A 4 -9.19 0.05 -6.74
N ILE A 5 -9.11 0.58 -5.51
CA ILE A 5 -8.95 -0.25 -4.29
C ILE A 5 -10.08 -1.28 -4.19
N ARG A 6 -11.33 -0.88 -4.45
CA ARG A 6 -12.49 -1.77 -4.44
C ARG A 6 -12.31 -2.93 -5.43
N ARG A 7 -11.93 -2.63 -6.69
CA ARG A 7 -11.72 -3.65 -7.73
C ARG A 7 -10.60 -4.62 -7.38
N GLU A 8 -9.50 -4.12 -6.85
CA GLU A 8 -8.34 -4.93 -6.46
C GLU A 8 -8.67 -5.83 -5.26
N LEU A 9 -9.42 -5.31 -4.28
CA LEU A 9 -9.93 -6.12 -3.18
C LEU A 9 -10.95 -7.17 -3.62
N GLU A 10 -11.76 -6.89 -4.64
CA GLU A 10 -12.68 -7.86 -5.22
C GLU A 10 -11.95 -9.01 -5.92
N ALA A 11 -10.76 -8.77 -6.46
CA ALA A 11 -9.89 -9.78 -7.02
C ALA A 11 -9.16 -10.63 -5.96
N CYS A 12 -9.04 -10.14 -4.73
CA CYS A 12 -8.45 -10.90 -3.62
C CYS A 12 -9.35 -12.06 -3.17
N ALA A 13 -8.73 -13.08 -2.57
CA ALA A 13 -9.46 -14.17 -1.92
C ALA A 13 -10.44 -13.63 -0.85
N SER A 14 -11.60 -14.28 -0.68
CA SER A 14 -12.66 -13.78 0.21
C SER A 14 -12.19 -13.57 1.65
N GLY A 15 -11.41 -14.51 2.21
CA GLY A 15 -10.86 -14.39 3.56
C GLY A 15 -9.87 -13.23 3.73
N VAL A 16 -9.06 -12.95 2.70
CA VAL A 16 -8.15 -11.79 2.69
C VAL A 16 -8.95 -10.49 2.65
N ARG A 17 -9.92 -10.41 1.73
CA ARG A 17 -10.81 -9.25 1.61
C ARG A 17 -11.57 -8.98 2.91
N GLU A 18 -12.16 -10.00 3.51
CA GLU A 18 -12.93 -9.89 4.75
C GLU A 18 -12.06 -9.43 5.93
N ALA A 19 -10.84 -9.95 6.04
CA ALA A 19 -9.91 -9.55 7.10
C ALA A 19 -9.37 -8.13 6.92
N PHE A 20 -9.14 -7.69 5.69
CA PHE A 20 -8.58 -6.37 5.40
C PHE A 20 -9.62 -5.25 5.39
N THR A 21 -10.87 -5.52 4.97
CA THR A 21 -11.93 -4.50 4.81
C THR A 21 -12.12 -3.59 6.03
N PRO A 22 -12.11 -4.09 7.29
CA PRO A 22 -12.25 -3.24 8.48
C PRO A 22 -11.14 -2.21 8.68
N LEU A 23 -9.99 -2.39 8.03
CA LEU A 23 -8.81 -1.51 8.16
C LEU A 23 -8.79 -0.39 7.12
N LEU A 24 -9.69 -0.44 6.13
CA LEU A 24 -9.81 0.59 5.12
C LEU A 24 -10.15 1.94 5.75
N THR A 25 -9.41 2.95 5.33
CA THR A 25 -9.67 4.34 5.68
C THR A 25 -10.10 5.11 4.44
N GLU A 26 -10.56 6.33 4.67
CA GLU A 26 -10.76 7.30 3.61
C GLU A 26 -9.44 7.54 2.85
N PRO A 27 -9.34 7.22 1.53
CA PRO A 27 -8.09 7.39 0.81
C PRO A 27 -7.66 8.85 0.82
N THR A 28 -6.51 9.11 1.44
CA THR A 28 -5.97 10.45 1.64
C THR A 28 -4.77 10.63 0.74
N SER A 29 -4.73 11.74 -0.01
CA SER A 29 -3.60 12.04 -0.88
C SER A 29 -2.37 12.41 -0.05
N LYS A 30 -1.22 11.88 -0.46
CA LYS A 30 0.08 12.15 0.12
C LYS A 30 1.11 12.24 -1.00
N THR A 31 2.06 13.14 -0.90
CA THR A 31 3.23 13.15 -1.78
C THR A 31 4.30 12.31 -1.12
N LEU A 32 4.83 11.32 -1.85
CA LEU A 32 5.97 10.53 -1.38
C LEU A 32 7.23 10.94 -2.14
N GLU A 33 8.35 11.03 -1.43
CA GLU A 33 9.66 11.40 -1.97
C GLU A 33 10.54 10.15 -2.15
N TRP A 34 11.08 9.98 -3.35
CA TRP A 34 12.02 8.90 -3.65
C TRP A 34 13.45 9.30 -3.25
N GLU A 35 13.84 8.89 -2.04
CA GLU A 35 15.12 9.25 -1.42
C GLU A 35 16.36 8.79 -2.20
N TYR A 36 16.24 7.69 -2.95
CA TYR A 36 17.33 7.15 -3.77
C TYR A 36 17.45 7.83 -5.15
N GLY A 37 16.45 8.61 -5.55
CA GLY A 37 16.44 9.40 -6.77
C GLY A 37 16.97 10.82 -6.57
N GLN A 38 16.55 11.76 -7.42
CA GLN A 38 16.81 13.20 -7.22
C GLN A 38 15.78 13.86 -6.29
N LEU A 39 15.34 13.17 -5.24
CA LEU A 39 14.22 13.59 -4.37
C LEU A 39 12.95 13.85 -5.18
N GLU A 40 12.70 12.95 -6.14
CA GLU A 40 11.52 13.04 -7.00
C GLU A 40 10.25 12.78 -6.20
N GLN A 41 9.23 13.60 -6.46
CA GLN A 41 7.98 13.60 -5.74
C GLN A 41 6.87 12.93 -6.55
N PHE A 42 6.18 11.99 -5.92
CA PHE A 42 5.15 11.18 -6.57
C PHE A 42 3.82 11.28 -5.84
N PRO A 43 2.73 11.63 -6.54
CA PRO A 43 1.39 11.56 -6.00
C PRO A 43 1.03 10.14 -5.58
N SER A 44 0.69 9.99 -4.30
CA SER A 44 0.33 8.73 -3.68
C SER A 44 -0.95 8.86 -2.86
N TRP A 45 -1.53 7.73 -2.49
CA TRP A 45 -2.74 7.64 -1.69
C TRP A 45 -2.56 6.62 -0.59
N VAL A 46 -2.75 7.06 0.65
CA VAL A 46 -2.82 6.18 1.81
C VAL A 46 -4.27 5.79 2.03
N PHE A 47 -4.57 4.50 2.16
CA PHE A 47 -5.96 4.01 2.12
C PHE A 47 -6.32 2.94 3.16
N ALA A 48 -5.36 2.47 3.96
CA ALA A 48 -5.66 1.62 5.10
C ALA A 48 -4.64 1.84 6.22
N ASN A 49 -5.11 1.81 7.47
CA ASN A 49 -4.25 1.79 8.65
C ASN A 49 -4.12 0.34 9.09
N LEU A 50 -2.90 -0.21 9.04
CA LEU A 50 -2.67 -1.61 9.37
C LEU A 50 -2.57 -1.85 10.89
N GLY A 51 -2.77 -0.80 11.69
CA GLY A 51 -2.92 -0.85 13.15
C GLY A 51 -1.61 -1.05 13.91
N GLU A 52 -0.59 -1.62 13.28
CA GLU A 52 0.72 -1.82 13.89
C GLU A 52 1.69 -0.70 13.55
N ARG A 53 2.32 -0.13 14.59
CA ARG A 53 3.56 0.69 14.50
C ARG A 53 3.52 1.80 13.45
N ASP A 54 2.35 2.42 13.26
CA ASP A 54 2.16 3.52 12.29
C ASP A 54 2.38 3.11 10.82
N VAL A 55 2.10 1.83 10.48
CA VAL A 55 2.19 1.31 9.11
C VAL A 55 0.85 1.41 8.40
N TYR A 56 0.90 1.88 7.15
CA TYR A 56 -0.27 2.06 6.30
C TYR A 56 -0.04 1.44 4.93
N ALA A 57 -1.14 1.02 4.31
CA ALA A 57 -1.14 0.65 2.89
C ALA A 57 -1.28 1.91 2.01
N ALA A 58 -0.46 1.99 0.98
CA ALA A 58 -0.41 3.08 0.03
C ALA A 58 -0.45 2.60 -1.42
N TYR A 59 -0.88 3.48 -2.30
CA TYR A 59 -0.85 3.32 -3.76
C TYR A 59 -0.15 4.51 -4.39
N CYS A 60 0.80 4.27 -5.31
CA CYS A 60 1.51 5.31 -6.06
C CYS A 60 1.25 5.18 -7.56
N VAL A 61 0.83 6.28 -8.21
CA VAL A 61 0.67 6.33 -9.67
C VAL A 61 2.06 6.51 -10.29
N GLY A 62 2.67 5.40 -10.69
CA GLY A 62 4.06 5.33 -11.17
C GLY A 62 4.88 4.25 -10.46
N GLY A 63 4.39 3.81 -9.30
CA GLY A 63 5.02 2.79 -8.48
C GLY A 63 6.38 3.18 -7.94
N HIS A 64 7.02 2.22 -7.29
CA HIS A 64 8.28 2.40 -6.57
C HIS A 64 9.21 1.21 -6.79
N GLY A 65 10.51 1.45 -6.59
CA GLY A 65 11.57 0.48 -6.80
C GLY A 65 11.81 0.16 -8.29
N ALA A 66 12.74 -0.77 -8.55
CA ALA A 66 13.18 -1.10 -9.90
C ALA A 66 12.08 -1.65 -10.83
N LEU A 67 11.00 -2.17 -10.26
CA LEU A 67 9.89 -2.77 -11.00
C LEU A 67 8.68 -1.83 -11.15
N GLY A 68 8.71 -0.64 -10.55
CA GLY A 68 7.57 0.27 -10.54
C GLY A 68 6.34 -0.34 -9.85
N SER A 69 6.57 -1.04 -8.74
CA SER A 69 5.52 -1.69 -7.95
C SER A 69 4.58 -0.63 -7.35
N PRO A 70 3.27 -0.65 -7.62
CA PRO A 70 2.38 0.46 -7.25
C PRO A 70 1.77 0.37 -5.85
N TRP A 71 1.82 -0.78 -5.19
CA TRP A 71 1.22 -0.99 -3.87
C TRP A 71 2.32 -1.05 -2.82
N GLY A 72 2.22 -0.26 -1.76
CA GLY A 72 3.32 -0.15 -0.80
C GLY A 72 2.91 -0.05 0.65
N LEU A 73 3.86 -0.37 1.53
CA LEU A 73 3.79 -0.10 2.96
C LEU A 73 4.55 1.20 3.25
N VAL A 74 3.88 2.13 3.91
CA VAL A 74 4.46 3.42 4.29
C VAL A 74 4.24 3.70 5.77
N PHE A 75 5.08 4.54 6.34
CA PHE A 75 4.89 5.05 7.69
C PHE A 75 4.09 6.36 7.66
N GLY A 76 3.10 6.49 8.54
CA GLY A 76 2.21 7.66 8.59
C GLY A 76 2.97 8.97 8.77
N HIS A 77 3.98 8.97 9.65
CA HIS A 77 4.83 10.11 9.98
C HIS A 77 5.92 10.47 8.95
N ASN A 78 6.23 9.60 7.98
CA ASN A 78 7.32 9.84 7.02
C ASN A 78 6.80 10.34 5.68
N GLU A 79 7.57 11.16 4.98
CA GLU A 79 7.24 11.65 3.63
C GLU A 79 7.84 10.79 2.52
N ASN A 80 8.45 9.65 2.88
CA ASN A 80 9.26 8.84 1.98
C ASN A 80 8.56 7.52 1.66
N PHE A 81 9.02 6.86 0.59
CA PHE A 81 8.52 5.56 0.16
C PHE A 81 8.83 4.41 1.14
N GLY A 82 9.73 4.61 2.11
CA GLY A 82 10.16 3.57 3.02
C GLY A 82 11.13 2.60 2.36
N MET A 83 10.93 1.30 2.55
CA MET A 83 11.82 0.27 2.00
C MET A 83 11.31 -0.24 0.65
N ASP A 84 12.20 -0.38 -0.34
CA ASP A 84 11.88 -0.92 -1.67
C ASP A 84 11.16 -2.28 -1.61
N CYS A 85 11.56 -3.16 -0.67
CA CYS A 85 10.93 -4.48 -0.50
C CYS A 85 9.53 -4.43 0.13
N GLY A 86 9.08 -3.26 0.59
CA GLY A 86 7.70 -3.03 1.04
C GLY A 86 6.76 -2.64 -0.09
N TRP A 87 7.16 -2.75 -1.36
CA TRP A 87 6.36 -2.40 -2.53
C TRP A 87 6.13 -3.59 -3.47
N TYR A 88 4.88 -3.81 -3.85
CA TYR A 88 4.37 -5.00 -4.51
C TYR A 88 3.66 -4.67 -5.84
N PRO A 89 3.74 -5.56 -6.84
CA PRO A 89 3.03 -5.44 -8.11
C PRO A 89 1.50 -5.40 -7.98
N SER A 90 0.95 -6.06 -6.95
CA SER A 90 -0.49 -6.21 -6.74
C SER A 90 -0.88 -5.97 -5.28
N LEU A 91 -2.13 -5.55 -5.06
CA LEU A 91 -2.68 -5.40 -3.71
C LEU A 91 -2.71 -6.75 -2.98
N GLN A 92 -3.03 -7.83 -3.70
CA GLN A 92 -3.06 -9.17 -3.11
C GLN A 92 -1.68 -9.58 -2.54
N GLU A 93 -0.59 -9.35 -3.27
CA GLU A 93 0.75 -9.66 -2.79
C GLU A 93 1.11 -8.88 -1.54
N LEU A 94 0.81 -7.57 -1.49
CA LEU A 94 0.99 -6.76 -0.30
C LEU A 94 0.25 -7.35 0.90
N LEU A 95 -1.02 -7.72 0.71
CA LEU A 95 -1.85 -8.23 1.81
C LEU A 95 -1.38 -9.61 2.29
N LEU A 96 -0.96 -10.48 1.39
CA LEU A 96 -0.41 -11.79 1.73
C LEU A 96 0.90 -11.66 2.50
N ASP A 97 1.80 -10.79 2.06
CA ASP A 97 3.09 -10.55 2.71
C ASP A 97 2.91 -9.92 4.11
N TRP A 98 1.94 -9.02 4.25
CA TRP A 98 1.55 -8.48 5.56
C TRP A 98 0.95 -9.54 6.50
N GLY A 99 0.44 -10.65 5.96
CA GLY A 99 -0.05 -11.80 6.71
C GLY A 99 -1.56 -12.02 6.66
N PHE A 100 -2.31 -11.29 5.84
CA PHE A 100 -3.72 -11.61 5.59
C PHE A 100 -3.83 -12.93 4.82
N GLY A 101 -4.69 -13.85 5.28
CA GLY A 101 -4.89 -15.15 4.63
C GLY A 101 -3.93 -16.25 5.11
N SER A 102 -2.99 -15.93 5.99
CA SER A 102 -2.21 -16.91 6.76
C SER A 102 -3.11 -17.52 7.84
N ASN A 103 -3.87 -18.55 7.49
CA ASN A 103 -4.48 -19.43 8.50
C ASN A 103 -3.35 -20.19 9.19
N VAL A 104 -2.94 -19.71 10.37
CA VAL A 104 -2.28 -20.53 11.39
C VAL A 104 -3.26 -20.71 12.54
#